data_AF-A0A2S9J4D6-F1
#
_entry.id   AF-A0A2S9J4D6-F1
#
_cell.length_a   1.000
_cell.length_b   1.000
_cell.length_c   1.000
_cell.angle_alpha   90.00
_cell.angle_beta   90.00
_cell.angle_gamma   90.00
#
_symmetry.space_group_name_H-M   'P 1'
#
loop_
_entity.id
_entity.type
_entity.pdbx_description
1 polymer ?
#
loop_
_entity_poly.entity_id
_entity_poly.type
_entity_poly.pdbx_seq_one_letter_code
_entity_poly.pdbx_strand_id
1 'polypeptide(L)' 'MTADEIFKVMLENPVLLEKYGLTKEELENMSLSKPSQHDIIEVIKMIVIGIENQQPESSINSQIKTHFNI' A
#
# COMPACT_ATOMS: atom_id res chain seq x y z
N MET A 1 -4.30 -2.72 16.05
CA MET A 1 -3.47 -1.81 15.23
C MET A 1 -4.39 -1.00 14.35
N THR A 2 -4.10 0.28 14.14
CA THR A 2 -4.81 1.13 13.16
C THR A 2 -4.31 0.85 11.74
N ALA A 3 -5.04 1.26 10.70
CA ALA A 3 -4.57 1.14 9.32
C ALA A 3 -3.24 1.87 9.09
N ASP A 4 -3.04 3.04 9.70
CA ASP A 4 -1.77 3.77 9.62
C ASP A 4 -0.60 2.97 10.24
N GLU A 5 -0.83 2.27 11.36
CA GLU A 5 0.19 1.40 11.97
C GLU A 5 0.54 0.22 11.07
N ILE A 6 -0.48 -0.43 10.47
CA ILE A 6 -0.27 -1.53 9.52
C ILE A 6 0.47 -1.04 8.28
N PHE A 7 0.10 0.13 7.76
CA PHE A 7 0.76 0.74 6.62
C PHE A 7 2.24 0.99 6.90
N LYS A 8 2.58 1.60 8.05
CA LYS A 8 3.98 1.83 8.45
C LYS A 8 4.79 0.53 8.54
N VAL A 9 4.24 -0.52 9.13
CA VAL A 9 4.91 -1.83 9.21
C VAL A 9 5.16 -2.42 7.81
N MET A 10 4.22 -2.25 6.88
CA MET A 10 4.42 -2.69 5.49
C MET A 10 5.55 -1.93 4.78
N LEU A 11 5.73 -0.64 5.10
CA LEU A 11 6.80 0.18 4.52
C LEU A 11 8.20 -0.19 5.02
N GLU A 12 8.32 -0.92 6.13
CA GLU A 12 9.61 -1.42 6.63
C GLU A 12 10.15 -2.62 5.83
N ASN A 13 9.37 -3.16 4.88
CA ASN A 13 9.79 -4.32 4.10
C ASN A 13 10.96 -3.97 3.15
N PRO A 14 12.12 -4.65 3.26
CA PRO A 14 13.31 -4.34 2.47
C PRO A 14 13.08 -4.51 0.96
N VAL A 15 12.09 -5.30 0.54
CA VAL A 15 11.71 -5.47 -0.87
C VAL A 15 11.37 -4.12 -1.55
N LEU A 16 10.83 -3.16 -0.80
CA LEU A 16 10.51 -1.83 -1.34
C LEU A 16 11.77 -1.07 -1.76
N LEU A 17 12.88 -1.24 -1.04
CA LEU A 17 14.16 -0.65 -1.42
C LEU A 17 14.87 -1.49 -2.49
N GLU A 18 14.95 -2.81 -2.28
CA GLU A 18 15.76 -3.71 -3.09
C GLU A 18 15.18 -3.96 -4.50
N LYS A 19 13.86 -4.02 -4.64
CA LYS A 19 13.20 -4.35 -5.90
C LYS A 19 12.44 -3.18 -6.52
N TYR A 20 11.85 -2.34 -5.70
CA TYR A 20 11.04 -1.21 -6.17
C TYR A 20 11.81 0.12 -6.14
N GLY A 21 13.06 0.12 -5.68
CA GLY A 21 13.96 1.27 -5.75
C GLY A 21 13.55 2.47 -4.91
N LEU A 22 12.65 2.28 -3.93
CA LEU A 22 12.26 3.37 -3.03
C LEU A 22 13.38 3.68 -2.04
N THR A 23 13.55 4.95 -1.74
CA THR A 23 14.47 5.42 -0.71
C THR A 23 13.80 5.39 0.66
N LYS A 24 14.61 5.34 1.72
CA LYS A 24 14.10 5.45 3.10
C LYS A 24 13.36 6.78 3.31
N GLU A 25 13.88 7.87 2.77
CA GLU A 25 13.26 9.19 2.88
C GLU A 25 11.88 9.23 2.21
N GLU A 26 11.73 8.63 1.03
CA GLU A 26 10.41 8.51 0.38
C GLU A 26 9.44 7.74 1.26
N LEU A 27 9.85 6.57 1.77
CA LEU A 27 9.03 5.70 2.63
C LEU A 27 8.60 6.41 3.94
N GLU A 28 9.51 7.14 4.59
CA GLU A 28 9.22 7.90 5.81
C GLU A 28 8.19 9.01 5.60
N ASN A 29 8.15 9.59 4.40
CA ASN A 29 7.20 10.65 4.03
C ASN A 29 5.86 10.12 3.49
N MET A 30 5.70 8.81 3.32
CA MET A 30 4.46 8.24 2.81
C MET A 30 3.33 8.32 3.83
N SER A 31 2.13 8.55 3.32
CA SER A 31 0.90 8.56 4.12
C SER A 31 -0.16 7.75 3.41
N LEU A 32 -0.95 7.01 4.19
CA LEU A 32 -2.14 6.29 3.72
C LEU A 32 -3.17 7.26 3.08
N SER A 33 -3.19 8.50 3.55
CA SER A 33 -4.15 9.54 3.13
C SER A 33 -3.77 10.32 1.87
N LYS A 34 -2.51 10.24 1.42
CA LYS A 34 -2.01 11.00 0.26
C LYS A 34 -1.74 10.06 -0.91
N PRO A 35 -1.95 10.48 -2.17
CA PRO A 35 -1.55 9.67 -3.32
C PRO A 35 -0.03 9.43 -3.33
N SER A 36 0.39 8.24 -3.76
CA SER A 36 1.77 7.89 -4.08
C SER A 36 1.95 7.83 -5.59
N GLN A 37 3.17 8.14 -6.05
CA GLN A 37 3.56 7.96 -7.45
C GLN A 37 4.07 6.53 -7.73
N HIS A 38 4.13 5.67 -6.70
CA HIS A 38 4.58 4.28 -6.84
C HIS A 38 3.38 3.35 -6.78
N ASP A 39 3.12 2.62 -7.86
CA ASP A 39 1.99 1.68 -7.98
C ASP A 39 1.97 0.65 -6.85
N ILE A 40 3.13 0.11 -6.46
CA ILE A 40 3.23 -0.84 -5.35
C ILE A 40 2.72 -0.26 -4.03
N ILE A 41 2.93 1.03 -3.80
CA ILE A 41 2.47 1.70 -2.59
C ILE A 41 0.97 1.90 -2.64
N GLU A 42 0.42 2.26 -3.80
CA GLU A 42 -1.04 2.34 -3.98
C GLU A 42 -1.71 0.97 -3.78
N VAL A 43 -1.12 -0.11 -4.29
CA VAL A 43 -1.57 -1.49 -4.00
C VAL A 43 -1.59 -1.75 -2.49
N ILE A 44 -0.49 -1.45 -1.79
CA ILE A 44 -0.41 -1.65 -0.33
C ILE A 44 -1.50 -0.84 0.39
N LYS A 45 -1.73 0.42 0.01
CA LYS A 45 -2.79 1.24 0.59
C LYS A 45 -4.18 0.64 0.38
N MET A 46 -4.47 0.18 -0.84
CA MET A 46 -5.75 -0.46 -1.15
C MET A 46 -5.98 -1.71 -0.30
N ILE A 47 -4.93 -2.52 -0.09
CA ILE A 47 -4.99 -3.69 0.80
C ILE A 47 -5.26 -3.27 2.24
N VAL A 48 -4.50 -2.31 2.77
CA VAL A 48 -4.62 -1.85 4.16
C VAL A 48 -6.01 -1.27 4.43
N ILE A 49 -6.49 -0.37 3.55
CA ILE A 49 -7.82 0.24 3.64
C ILE A 49 -8.92 -0.81 3.49
N GLY A 50 -8.75 -1.76 2.59
CA GLY A 50 -9.70 -2.86 2.39
C GLY A 50 -9.84 -3.72 3.64
N ILE A 51 -8.72 -4.10 4.27
CA ILE A 51 -8.69 -4.88 5.50
C ILE A 51 -9.35 -4.11 6.66
N GLU A 52 -9.03 -2.82 6.83
CA GLU A 52 -9.63 -1.98 7.86
C GLU A 52 -11.16 -1.90 7.72
N ASN A 53 -11.64 -1.80 6.48
CA ASN A 53 -13.07 -1.77 6.16
C ASN A 53 -13.71 -3.17 6.10
N GLN A 54 -13.01 -4.22 6.52
CA GLN A 54 -13.48 -5.61 6.51
C GLN A 54 -14.00 -6.06 5.12
N GLN A 55 -13.40 -5.54 4.06
CA GLN A 55 -13.77 -5.92 2.71
C GLN A 55 -13.29 -7.35 2.42
N PRO A 56 -14.08 -8.16 1.70
CA PRO A 56 -13.61 -9.46 1.24
C PRO A 56 -12.36 -9.31 0.37
N GLU A 57 -11.39 -10.21 0.52
CA GLU A 57 -10.15 -10.21 -0.27
C GLU A 57 -10.42 -10.18 -1.78
N SER A 58 -11.47 -10.87 -2.25
CA SER A 58 -11.90 -10.86 -3.64
C SER A 58 -12.34 -9.49 -4.14
N SER A 59 -12.97 -8.68 -3.27
CA SER A 59 -13.35 -7.30 -3.55
C SER A 59 -12.11 -6.42 -3.67
N ILE A 60 -11.18 -6.52 -2.69
CA ILE A 60 -9.92 -5.78 -2.69
C ILE A 60 -9.13 -6.08 -3.98
N ASN A 61 -8.99 -7.37 -4.32
CA ASN A 61 -8.29 -7.80 -5.53
C ASN A 61 -8.98 -7.28 -6.81
N SER A 62 -10.32 -7.29 -6.87
CA SER A 62 -11.06 -6.75 -8.02
C SER A 62 -10.86 -5.24 -8.17
N GLN A 63 -10.80 -4.50 -7.05
CA GLN A 63 -10.52 -3.07 -7.05
C GLN A 63 -9.10 -2.79 -7.55
N ILE A 64 -8.09 -3.52 -7.08
CA ILE A 64 -6.69 -3.39 -7.53
C ILE A 64 -6.61 -3.62 -9.05
N LYS A 65 -7.19 -4.72 -9.53
CA LYS A 65 -7.23 -5.04 -10.97
C LYS A 65 -7.87 -3.93 -11.81
N THR A 66 -8.98 -3.40 -11.33
CA THR A 66 -9.69 -2.30 -11.99
C THR A 66 -8.85 -1.01 -11.97
N HIS A 67 -8.17 -0.70 -10.86
CA HIS A 67 -7.37 0.50 -10.72
C HIS A 67 -6.15 0.50 -11.66
N PHE A 68 -5.48 -0.64 -11.79
CA PHE A 68 -4.26 -0.77 -12.61
C PHE A 68 -4.51 -1.32 -14.02
N ASN A 69 -5.77 -1.56 -14.41
CA ASN A 69 -6.15 -2.16 -15.70
C ASN A 69 -5.45 -3.49 -16.00
N ILE A 70 -5.41 -4.40 -15.02
CA ILE A 70 -4.77 -5.74 -15.11
C ILE A 70 -5.74 -6.90 -14.86
#